data_AF-A0A0A6Y4C8-F1
#
_entry.id   AF-A0A0A6Y4C8-F1
#
_cell.length_a   1.000
_cell.length_b   1.000
_cell.length_c   1.000
_cell.angle_alpha   90.00
_cell.angle_beta   90.00
_cell.angle_gamma   90.00
#
_symmetry.space_group_name_H-M   'P 1'
#
loop_
_entity.id
_entity.type
_entity.pdbx_description
1 polymer ?
#
loop_
_entity_poly.entity_id
_entity_poly.type
_entity_poly.pdbx_seq_one_letter_code
_entity_poly.pdbx_strand_id
1 'polypeptide(L)'
;MKKLGIIDLIKIDEYSATPKYLQIVNSVKREIEHGNIQIGDNMPSINELSIELDIARDTVERGYKRLKSIGIIDAVPRRGYFIKNIEFLQTLKIFLFFNKLSAHKKTIYDSFVASLGENALIDFYIYNNDFLLFKKLLSNKKDDYTHYVIIPHFIESSAN
;
A
#
# COMPACT_ATOMS: atom_id res chain seq x y z
N MET A 1 19.79 1.82 -22.44
CA MET A 1 19.17 1.27 -21.21
C MET A 1 17.78 0.79 -21.57
N LYS A 2 17.26 -0.29 -20.96
CA LYS A 2 15.86 -0.72 -21.14
C LYS A 2 14.96 0.27 -20.36
N LYS A 3 13.91 0.80 -20.97
CA LYS A 3 12.89 1.58 -20.23
C LYS A 3 12.19 0.61 -19.27
N LEU A 4 12.10 0.93 -17.98
CA LEU A 4 11.28 0.17 -17.04
C LEU A 4 9.81 0.25 -17.48
N GLY A 5 9.10 -0.87 -17.39
CA GLY A 5 7.65 -0.91 -17.50
C GLY A 5 6.99 -0.67 -16.13
N ILE A 6 5.70 -0.38 -16.11
CA ILE A 6 4.92 -0.26 -14.86
C ILE A 6 5.03 -1.54 -14.01
N ILE A 7 5.18 -2.70 -14.65
CA ILE A 7 5.41 -3.99 -13.97
C ILE A 7 6.68 -3.98 -13.09
N ASP A 8 7.75 -3.31 -13.52
CA ASP A 8 9.00 -3.17 -12.76
C ASP A 8 8.81 -2.23 -11.54
N LEU A 9 7.85 -1.30 -11.62
CA LEU A 9 7.60 -0.25 -10.61
C LEU A 9 6.64 -0.67 -9.49
N ILE A 10 5.69 -1.57 -9.79
CA ILE A 10 4.79 -2.11 -8.76
C ILE A 10 5.58 -3.06 -7.85
N LYS A 11 5.52 -2.84 -6.53
CA LYS A 11 6.20 -3.64 -5.51
C LYS A 11 5.30 -3.97 -4.33
N ILE A 12 5.61 -5.09 -3.71
CA ILE A 12 4.89 -5.71 -2.59
C ILE A 12 5.90 -5.94 -1.46
N ASP A 13 5.43 -5.81 -0.22
CA ASP A 13 6.16 -6.15 1.00
C ASP A 13 5.49 -7.38 1.67
N GLU A 14 6.29 -8.42 1.92
CA GLU A 14 5.87 -9.65 2.61
C GLU A 14 5.77 -9.49 4.13
N TYR A 15 6.42 -8.48 4.70
CA TYR A 15 6.41 -8.18 6.12
C TYR A 15 5.38 -7.11 6.50
N SER A 16 4.75 -6.46 5.51
CA SER A 16 3.64 -5.53 5.74
C SER A 16 2.33 -6.27 6.00
N ALA A 17 1.64 -5.85 7.05
CA ALA A 17 0.28 -6.27 7.39
C ALA A 17 -0.80 -5.60 6.52
N THR A 18 -0.42 -4.70 5.61
CA THR A 18 -1.32 -4.15 4.58
C THR A 18 -1.79 -5.27 3.64
N PRO A 19 -3.11 -5.45 3.41
CA PRO A 19 -3.61 -6.42 2.44
C PRO A 19 -3.01 -6.23 1.04
N LYS A 20 -2.52 -7.31 0.43
CA LYS A 20 -1.79 -7.28 -0.87
C LYS A 20 -2.49 -6.46 -1.97
N TYR A 21 -3.82 -6.57 -2.10
CA TYR A 21 -4.57 -5.79 -3.10
C TYR A 21 -4.52 -4.27 -2.86
N LEU A 22 -4.38 -3.83 -1.60
CA LEU A 22 -4.13 -2.42 -1.27
C LEU A 22 -2.65 -2.05 -1.46
N GLN A 23 -1.70 -2.96 -1.24
CA GLN A 23 -0.29 -2.70 -1.56
C GLN A 23 -0.10 -2.40 -3.05
N ILE A 24 -0.80 -3.09 -3.96
CA ILE A 24 -0.83 -2.75 -5.40
C ILE A 24 -1.33 -1.31 -5.61
N VAL A 25 -2.44 -0.92 -4.97
CA VAL A 25 -3.02 0.42 -5.08
C VAL A 25 -2.05 1.49 -4.53
N ASN A 26 -1.45 1.24 -3.35
CA ASN A 26 -0.46 2.12 -2.73
C ASN A 26 0.76 2.29 -3.63
N SER A 27 1.27 1.20 -4.23
CA SER A 27 2.44 1.25 -5.11
C SER A 27 2.15 2.03 -6.39
N VAL A 28 1.00 1.82 -7.03
CA VAL A 28 0.61 2.60 -8.23
C VAL A 28 0.45 4.08 -7.89
N LYS A 29 -0.21 4.42 -6.78
CA LYS A 29 -0.35 5.83 -6.34
C LYS A 29 1.01 6.47 -6.04
N ARG A 30 1.90 5.80 -5.29
CA ARG A 30 3.24 6.31 -4.99
C ARG A 30 4.06 6.57 -6.25
N GLU A 31 4.07 5.64 -7.21
CA GLU A 31 4.85 5.82 -8.44
C GLU A 31 4.24 6.83 -9.42
N ILE A 32 2.94 7.16 -9.28
CA ILE A 32 2.33 8.35 -9.89
C ILE A 32 2.83 9.63 -9.20
N GLU A 33 2.84 9.70 -7.87
CA GLU A 33 3.35 10.86 -7.10
C GLU A 33 4.85 11.12 -7.39
N HIS A 34 5.63 10.07 -7.67
CA HIS A 34 7.03 10.16 -8.10
C HIS A 34 7.21 10.55 -9.58
N GLY A 35 6.12 10.66 -10.36
CA GLY A 35 6.17 10.97 -11.80
C GLY A 35 6.64 9.82 -12.71
N ASN A 36 6.87 8.63 -12.13
CA ASN A 36 7.32 7.42 -12.83
C ASN A 36 6.19 6.75 -13.64
N ILE A 37 4.93 7.02 -13.28
CA ILE A 37 3.71 6.54 -13.95
C ILE A 37 2.89 7.76 -14.38
N GLN A 38 2.46 7.80 -15.65
CA GLN A 38 1.81 8.98 -16.25
C GLN A 38 0.48 8.63 -16.95
N ILE A 39 -0.37 9.63 -17.21
CA ILE A 39 -1.64 9.45 -17.93
C ILE A 39 -1.36 8.81 -19.31
N GLY A 40 -2.12 7.76 -19.64
CA GLY A 40 -2.01 7.03 -20.90
C GLY A 40 -1.01 5.87 -20.88
N ASP A 41 -0.20 5.69 -19.83
CA ASP A 41 0.61 4.48 -19.70
C ASP A 41 -0.28 3.24 -19.54
N ASN A 42 0.15 2.12 -20.14
CA ASN A 42 -0.55 0.84 -20.04
C ASN A 42 -0.15 0.12 -18.75
N MET A 43 -1.14 -0.32 -17.98
CA MET A 43 -0.94 -1.24 -16.86
C MET A 43 -0.61 -2.64 -17.38
N PRO A 44 0.24 -3.43 -16.69
CA PRO A 44 0.39 -4.85 -17.00
C PRO A 44 -0.96 -5.58 -16.84
N SER A 45 -1.16 -6.69 -17.55
CA SER A 45 -2.37 -7.49 -17.37
C SER A 45 -2.41 -8.16 -15.99
N ILE A 46 -3.62 -8.59 -15.59
CA ILE A 46 -3.84 -9.33 -14.35
C ILE A 46 -2.96 -10.60 -14.28
N ASN A 47 -2.65 -11.21 -15.43
CA ASN A 47 -1.81 -12.41 -15.49
C ASN A 47 -0.33 -12.06 -15.33
N GLU A 48 0.17 -11.07 -16.06
CA GLU A 48 1.58 -10.66 -15.99
C GLU A 48 1.95 -10.19 -14.58
N LEU A 49 1.11 -9.32 -13.97
CA LEU A 49 1.36 -8.81 -12.62
C LEU A 49 1.16 -9.87 -11.52
N SER A 50 0.32 -10.88 -11.77
CA SER A 50 0.15 -12.04 -10.86
C SER A 50 1.38 -12.95 -10.87
N ILE A 51 2.02 -13.13 -12.04
CA ILE A 51 3.24 -13.93 -12.21
C ILE A 51 4.47 -13.20 -11.65
N GLU A 52 4.66 -11.92 -11.98
CA GLU A 52 5.83 -11.14 -11.55
C GLU A 52 5.93 -11.00 -10.02
N LEU A 53 4.78 -10.86 -9.34
CA LEU A 53 4.72 -10.61 -7.90
C LEU A 53 4.41 -11.87 -7.07
N ASP A 54 4.27 -13.04 -7.69
CA ASP A 54 3.82 -14.30 -7.08
C ASP A 54 2.57 -14.16 -6.18
N ILE A 55 1.53 -13.52 -6.71
CA ILE A 55 0.26 -13.28 -6.01
C ILE A 55 -0.94 -13.77 -6.79
N ALA A 56 -1.95 -14.28 -6.08
CA ALA A 56 -3.18 -14.80 -6.68
C ALA A 56 -3.88 -13.77 -7.60
N ARG A 57 -4.33 -14.23 -8.77
CA ARG A 57 -4.96 -13.39 -9.82
C ARG A 57 -6.14 -12.56 -9.29
N ASP A 58 -6.96 -13.13 -8.41
CA ASP A 58 -8.09 -12.47 -7.75
C ASP A 58 -7.65 -11.28 -6.86
N THR A 59 -6.46 -11.35 -6.26
CA THR A 59 -5.87 -10.25 -5.49
C THR A 59 -5.46 -9.10 -6.39
N VAL A 60 -4.88 -9.40 -7.56
CA VAL A 60 -4.55 -8.40 -8.59
C VAL A 60 -5.83 -7.78 -9.15
N GLU A 61 -6.82 -8.60 -9.52
CA GLU A 61 -8.10 -8.12 -10.02
C GLU A 61 -8.82 -7.25 -8.99
N ARG A 62 -8.78 -7.60 -7.70
CA ARG A 62 -9.32 -6.77 -6.61
C ARG A 62 -8.57 -5.43 -6.48
N GLY A 63 -7.25 -5.42 -6.65
CA GLY A 63 -6.44 -4.19 -6.70
C GLY A 63 -6.82 -3.30 -7.89
N TYR A 64 -7.02 -3.90 -9.07
CA TYR A 64 -7.40 -3.18 -10.30
C TYR A 64 -8.85 -2.67 -10.24
N LYS A 65 -9.78 -3.47 -9.71
CA LYS A 65 -11.15 -3.03 -9.40
C LYS A 65 -11.15 -1.83 -8.46
N ARG A 66 -10.24 -1.81 -7.45
CA ARG A 66 -10.08 -0.67 -6.55
C ARG A 66 -9.50 0.55 -7.27
N LEU A 67 -8.38 0.43 -7.99
CA LEU A 67 -7.79 1.51 -8.81
C LEU A 67 -8.79 2.09 -9.82
N LYS A 68 -9.69 1.27 -10.38
CA LYS A 68 -10.75 1.71 -11.28
C LYS A 68 -11.89 2.42 -10.55
N SER A 69 -12.33 1.92 -9.40
CA SER A 69 -13.40 2.56 -8.60
C SER A 69 -13.02 3.96 -8.10
N ILE A 70 -11.71 4.25 -8.02
CA ILE A 70 -11.15 5.54 -7.60
C ILE A 70 -10.65 6.39 -8.78
N GLY A 71 -10.97 5.98 -10.02
CA GLY A 71 -10.73 6.76 -11.24
C GLY A 71 -9.31 6.77 -11.80
N ILE A 72 -8.32 6.19 -11.09
CA ILE A 72 -6.90 6.21 -11.50
C ILE A 72 -6.68 5.39 -12.78
N ILE A 73 -7.30 4.22 -12.91
CA ILE A 73 -7.24 3.39 -14.12
C ILE A 73 -8.62 3.18 -14.75
N ASP A 74 -8.64 2.91 -16.05
CA ASP A 74 -9.84 2.46 -16.76
C ASP A 74 -9.45 1.38 -17.79
N ALA A 75 -10.45 0.78 -18.44
CA ALA A 75 -10.27 -0.35 -19.35
C ALA A 75 -10.68 0.02 -20.78
N VAL A 76 -9.75 -0.09 -21.74
CA VAL A 76 -10.03 0.04 -23.17
C VAL A 76 -10.19 -1.35 -23.79
N PRO A 77 -11.30 -1.62 -24.52
CA PRO A 77 -11.48 -2.88 -25.25
C PRO A 77 -10.26 -3.22 -26.12
N ARG A 78 -9.78 -4.47 -26.01
CA ARG A 78 -8.59 -4.99 -26.72
C ARG A 78 -7.24 -4.32 -26.39
N ARG A 79 -7.17 -3.37 -25.44
CA ARG A 79 -5.89 -2.81 -24.94
C ARG A 79 -5.61 -3.10 -23.46
N GLY A 80 -6.62 -3.48 -22.68
CA GLY A 80 -6.46 -3.75 -21.25
C GLY A 80 -6.67 -2.51 -20.41
N TYR A 81 -5.91 -2.37 -19.32
CA TYR A 81 -6.02 -1.25 -18.38
C TYR A 81 -4.96 -0.18 -18.67
N PHE A 82 -5.31 1.08 -18.46
CA PHE A 82 -4.41 2.23 -18.66
C PHE A 82 -4.65 3.29 -17.58
N ILE A 83 -3.63 4.12 -17.31
CA ILE A 83 -3.76 5.25 -16.39
C ILE A 83 -4.67 6.32 -17.02
N LYS A 84 -5.79 6.60 -16.36
CA LYS A 84 -6.80 7.58 -16.79
C LYS A 84 -6.68 8.90 -16.04
N ASN A 85 -6.32 8.86 -14.75
CA ASN A 85 -6.16 10.05 -13.94
C ASN A 85 -4.98 9.91 -12.96
N ILE A 86 -4.26 11.01 -12.77
CA ILE A 86 -3.20 11.17 -11.76
C ILE A 86 -3.54 12.26 -10.73
N GLU A 87 -4.59 13.05 -10.96
CA GLU A 87 -5.12 14.03 -10.00
C GLU A 87 -5.95 13.30 -8.93
N PHE A 88 -5.27 12.77 -7.92
CA PHE A 88 -5.86 12.45 -6.62
C PHE A 88 -5.40 13.47 -5.57
N LEU A 89 -6.23 13.66 -4.54
CA LEU A 89 -5.98 14.62 -3.46
C LEU A 89 -4.68 14.27 -2.72
N GLN A 90 -3.98 15.30 -2.22
CA GLN A 90 -2.71 15.18 -1.47
C GLN A 90 -2.76 14.04 -0.46
N THR A 91 -2.08 12.93 -0.77
CA THR A 91 -2.31 11.69 -0.05
C THR A 91 -1.62 11.71 1.31
N LEU A 92 -2.38 11.49 2.39
CA LEU A 92 -1.85 11.24 3.72
C LEU A 92 -1.03 9.94 3.72
N LYS A 93 0.28 10.04 3.58
CA LYS A 93 1.21 8.90 3.67
C LYS A 93 1.40 8.57 5.15
N ILE A 94 0.79 7.48 5.59
CA ILE A 94 0.71 7.05 7.00
C ILE A 94 1.47 5.75 7.19
N PHE A 95 2.49 5.80 8.06
CA PHE A 95 3.19 4.62 8.54
C PHE A 95 2.49 4.14 9.82
N LEU A 96 1.76 3.02 9.74
CA LEU A 96 0.91 2.52 10.82
C LEU A 96 1.58 1.33 11.53
N PHE A 97 1.72 1.43 12.86
CA PHE A 97 2.37 0.41 13.69
C PHE A 97 1.44 -0.10 14.78
N PHE A 98 1.14 -1.40 14.81
CA PHE A 98 0.55 -2.05 15.98
C PHE A 98 1.59 -2.93 16.69
N ASN A 99 1.54 -2.95 18.02
CA ASN A 99 2.39 -3.84 18.81
C ASN A 99 2.07 -5.34 18.60
N LYS A 100 0.81 -5.69 18.32
CA LYS A 100 0.31 -7.04 18.01
C LYS A 100 -1.07 -6.92 17.37
N LEU A 101 -1.38 -7.77 16.38
CA LEU A 101 -2.74 -7.86 15.83
C LEU A 101 -3.67 -8.67 16.74
N SER A 102 -4.90 -8.20 16.92
CA SER A 102 -5.99 -8.87 17.62
C SER A 102 -7.33 -8.46 17.00
N ALA A 103 -8.43 -9.15 17.30
CA ALA A 103 -9.75 -8.82 16.74
C ALA A 103 -10.15 -7.37 16.99
N HIS A 104 -10.02 -6.88 18.24
CA HIS A 104 -10.30 -5.49 18.59
C HIS A 104 -9.40 -4.48 17.85
N LYS A 105 -8.11 -4.80 17.69
CA LYS A 105 -7.19 -3.94 16.91
C LYS A 105 -7.48 -3.98 15.40
N LYS A 106 -8.01 -5.09 14.88
CA LYS A 106 -8.53 -5.15 13.52
C LYS A 106 -9.73 -4.19 13.35
N THR A 107 -10.65 -4.12 14.31
CA THR A 107 -11.73 -3.12 14.30
C THR A 107 -11.18 -1.70 14.24
N ILE A 108 -10.15 -1.37 15.03
CA ILE A 108 -9.48 -0.06 14.97
C ILE A 108 -8.89 0.19 13.57
N TYR A 109 -8.19 -0.78 12.97
CA TYR A 109 -7.65 -0.67 11.61
C TYR A 109 -8.77 -0.47 10.56
N ASP A 110 -9.83 -1.29 10.59
CA ASP A 110 -10.94 -1.23 9.64
C ASP A 110 -11.64 0.14 9.71
N SER A 111 -11.92 0.64 10.92
CA SER A 111 -12.51 1.97 11.15
C SER A 111 -11.56 3.11 10.74
N PHE A 112 -10.26 3.00 11.03
CA PHE A 112 -9.27 4.02 10.66
C PHE A 112 -9.12 4.16 9.13
N VAL A 113 -9.03 3.03 8.41
CA VAL A 113 -9.04 3.00 6.94
C VAL A 113 -10.34 3.58 6.39
N ALA A 114 -11.49 3.22 6.97
CA ALA A 114 -12.79 3.72 6.54
C ALA A 114 -12.96 5.24 6.76
N SER A 115 -12.45 5.78 7.88
CA SER A 115 -12.52 7.22 8.18
C SER A 115 -11.62 8.08 7.29
N LEU A 116 -10.49 7.53 6.82
CA LEU A 116 -9.55 8.25 5.95
C LEU A 116 -9.89 8.13 4.45
N GLY A 117 -10.54 7.04 4.05
CA GLY A 117 -10.93 6.78 2.67
C GLY A 117 -9.73 6.75 1.71
N GLU A 118 -9.93 7.26 0.50
CA GLU A 118 -8.93 7.23 -0.58
C GLU A 118 -7.84 8.29 -0.47
N ASN A 119 -7.99 9.23 0.46
CA ASN A 119 -7.05 10.33 0.65
C ASN A 119 -5.85 9.93 1.52
N ALA A 120 -5.69 8.64 1.84
CA ALA A 120 -4.54 8.10 2.56
C ALA A 120 -3.85 6.96 1.79
N LEU A 121 -2.53 6.85 1.99
CA LEU A 121 -1.74 5.63 1.76
C LEU A 121 -1.34 5.10 3.13
N ILE A 122 -1.84 3.92 3.49
CA ILE A 122 -1.57 3.31 4.79
C ILE A 122 -0.68 2.09 4.57
N ASP A 123 0.58 2.18 4.99
CA ASP A 123 1.47 1.04 5.09
C ASP A 123 1.52 0.58 6.55
N PHE A 124 0.88 -0.56 6.80
CA PHE A 124 0.63 -1.11 8.12
C PHE A 124 1.62 -2.24 8.44
N TYR A 125 2.18 -2.23 9.65
CA TYR A 125 3.12 -3.22 10.15
C TYR A 125 2.80 -3.61 11.60
N ILE A 126 3.22 -4.82 11.98
CA ILE A 126 3.06 -5.37 13.33
C ILE A 126 4.45 -5.65 13.89
N TYR A 127 4.84 -4.96 14.98
CA TYR A 127 6.20 -5.05 15.52
C TYR A 127 6.35 -6.08 16.67
N ASN A 128 5.29 -6.79 17.04
CA ASN A 128 5.29 -7.93 18.00
C ASN A 128 5.97 -7.65 19.36
N ASN A 129 5.87 -6.41 19.87
CA ASN A 129 6.60 -5.88 21.04
C ASN A 129 8.14 -5.84 20.91
N ASP A 130 8.72 -6.25 19.79
CA ASP A 130 10.18 -6.22 19.56
C ASP A 130 10.65 -4.80 19.23
N PHE A 131 11.47 -4.23 20.11
CA PHE A 131 12.06 -2.91 19.96
C PHE A 131 13.09 -2.82 18.82
N LEU A 132 13.83 -3.89 18.54
CA LEU A 132 14.80 -3.93 17.44
C LEU A 132 14.07 -3.98 16.09
N LEU A 133 13.00 -4.78 15.98
CA LEU A 133 12.13 -4.78 14.81
C LEU A 133 11.46 -3.42 14.60
N PHE A 134 10.87 -2.84 15.65
CA PHE A 134 10.28 -1.50 15.60
C PHE A 134 11.30 -0.45 15.14
N LYS A 135 12.50 -0.42 15.76
CA LYS A 135 13.58 0.51 15.40
C LYS A 135 14.05 0.31 13.95
N LYS A 136 14.16 -0.93 13.47
CA LYS A 136 14.53 -1.25 12.07
C LYS A 136 13.49 -0.71 11.09
N LEU A 137 12.21 -1.00 11.33
CA LEU A 137 11.11 -0.51 10.47
C LEU A 137 11.06 1.03 10.44
N LEU A 138 11.17 1.69 11.59
CA LEU A 138 11.14 3.14 11.72
C LEU A 138 12.36 3.85 11.10
N SER A 139 13.52 3.18 11.04
CA SER A 139 14.76 3.78 10.54
C SER A 139 14.88 3.74 9.01
N ASN A 140 14.31 2.73 8.36
CA ASN A 140 14.50 2.45 6.93
C ASN A 140 13.58 3.27 5.99
N LYS A 141 12.69 4.09 6.54
CA LYS A 141 11.49 4.59 5.85
C LYS A 141 11.06 5.96 6.39
N LYS A 142 11.98 6.92 6.46
CA LYS A 142 11.71 8.22 7.12
C LYS A 142 11.03 9.25 6.24
N ASP A 143 11.55 9.42 5.02
CA ASP A 143 11.24 10.59 4.19
C ASP A 143 9.98 10.39 3.32
N ASP A 144 9.51 9.15 3.20
CA ASP A 144 8.32 8.77 2.42
C ASP A 144 6.97 9.04 3.12
N TYR A 145 6.94 9.37 4.41
CA TYR A 145 5.72 9.40 5.21
C TYR A 145 5.44 10.74 5.88
N THR A 146 4.22 11.25 5.66
CA THR A 146 3.70 12.49 6.26
C THR A 146 3.35 12.33 7.73
N HIS A 147 2.94 11.12 8.14
CA HIS A 147 2.40 10.85 9.48
C HIS A 147 2.83 9.46 9.97
N TYR A 148 3.09 9.37 11.27
CA TYR A 148 3.40 8.13 11.98
C TYR A 148 2.29 7.88 13.00
N VAL A 149 1.61 6.74 12.88
CA VAL A 149 0.56 6.34 13.82
C VAL A 149 1.00 5.06 14.50
N ILE A 150 1.27 5.15 15.79
CA ILE A 150 1.81 4.05 16.59
C ILE A 150 0.78 3.73 17.67
N ILE A 151 0.32 2.49 17.72
CA ILE A 151 -0.40 1.94 18.87
C ILE A 151 0.61 1.13 19.69
N PRO A 152 1.29 1.76 20.67
CA PRO A 152 2.23 1.07 21.51
C PRO A 152 1.52 0.10 22.46
N HIS A 153 2.29 -0.83 22.98
CA HIS A 153 1.98 -1.50 24.23
C HIS A 153 3.29 -1.64 24.99
N PHE A 154 3.64 -0.61 25.76
CA PHE A 154 4.73 -0.72 26.71
C PHE A 154 4.24 -1.57 27.88
N ILE A 155 5.06 -2.54 28.29
CA ILE A 155 4.81 -3.28 29.51
C ILE A 155 5.12 -2.30 30.64
N GLU A 156 4.12 -1.96 31.46
CA GLU A 156 4.39 -1.39 32.77
C GLU A 156 5.17 -2.45 33.55
N SER A 157 6.47 -2.22 33.75
CA SER A 157 7.23 -3.01 34.69
C SER A 157 6.70 -2.70 36.09
N SER A 158 5.86 -3.58 36.62
CA SER A 158 5.51 -3.59 38.04
C SER A 158 6.82 -3.76 38.82
N ALA A 159 7.35 -2.65 39.31
CA ALA A 159 8.58 -2.61 40.09
C ALA A 159 8.29 -3.19 41.48
N ASN A 160 8.71 -4.44 41.67
CA ASN A 160 8.75 -5.17 42.92
C ASN A 160 10.22 -5.35 43.33
#